data_AF-A0A524H3P6-F1
#
_entry.id   AF-A0A524H3P6-F1
#
_cell.length_a   1.000
_cell.length_b   1.000
_cell.length_c   1.000
_cell.angle_alpha   90.00
_cell.angle_beta   90.00
_cell.angle_gamma   90.00
#
_symmetry.space_group_name_H-M   'P 1'
#
loop_
_entity.id
_entity.type
_entity.pdbx_description
1 polymer ?
#
loop_
_entity_poly.entity_id
_entity_poly.type
_entity_poly.pdbx_seq_one_letter_code
_entity_poly.pdbx_strand_id
1 'polypeptide(L)'
;MVQIRIDNQAVTVAKGLNLMEAMVSAGHLLRSDCGGKGRCGKCRVRVAASSADALTEPDEAERRSLGETHLAARYRLACRTAVLRDAVVEIPDESRLTPEVIQKGLPTLVSSLESPAASRPPDSAWGIAVDVGTTTVAVYLCDLEQRAIAASTSIRNPQAIFGDDVISRISAVRLDPGSLPRLQSMTVNAIDWAVNALCRKAGIDPRGIGAAVAVGNSTMLHLLLGEDPSSIGVFP
;
A
#
# COMPACT_ATOMS: atom_id res chain seq x y z
N MET A 1 -14.56 16.33 -6.60
CA MET A 1 -13.24 15.80 -6.98
C MET A 1 -12.24 16.95 -7.01
N VAL A 2 -10.97 16.67 -6.78
CA VAL A 2 -9.83 17.61 -6.85
C VAL A 2 -8.66 16.93 -7.57
N GLN A 3 -7.79 17.69 -8.22
CA GLN A 3 -6.61 17.20 -8.93
C GLN A 3 -5.35 17.38 -8.08
N ILE A 4 -4.59 16.30 -7.92
CA ILE A 4 -3.27 16.37 -7.30
C ILE A 4 -2.24 16.04 -8.36
N ARG A 5 -1.28 16.93 -8.56
CA ARG A 5 -0.08 16.63 -9.34
C ARG A 5 1.03 16.20 -8.40
N ILE A 6 1.37 14.91 -8.45
CA ILE A 6 2.43 14.28 -7.67
C ILE A 6 3.62 14.10 -8.60
N ASP A 7 4.70 14.83 -8.35
CA ASP A 7 5.84 14.94 -9.28
C ASP A 7 5.34 15.31 -10.71
N ASN A 8 5.37 14.35 -11.64
CA ASN A 8 4.94 14.50 -13.03
C ASN A 8 3.60 13.79 -13.36
N GLN A 9 2.94 13.19 -12.37
CA GLN A 9 1.68 12.45 -12.55
C GLN A 9 0.50 13.20 -11.95
N ALA A 10 -0.60 13.30 -12.69
CA ALA A 10 -1.86 13.84 -12.16
C ALA A 10 -2.77 12.70 -11.69
N VAL A 11 -3.36 12.85 -10.50
CA VAL A 11 -4.35 11.93 -9.93
C VAL A 11 -5.58 12.71 -9.47
N THR A 12 -6.76 12.19 -9.81
CA THR A 12 -8.03 12.78 -9.38
C THR A 12 -8.51 12.08 -8.12
N VAL A 13 -8.80 12.84 -7.06
CA VAL A 13 -9.25 12.29 -5.78
C VAL A 13 -10.48 13.01 -5.23
N ALA A 14 -11.12 12.39 -4.24
CA ALA A 14 -12.21 13.04 -3.51
C ALA A 14 -11.67 14.21 -2.67
N LYS A 15 -12.49 15.26 -2.53
CA LYS A 15 -12.19 16.36 -1.60
C LYS A 15 -12.21 15.82 -0.17
N GLY A 16 -11.21 16.16 0.62
CA GLY A 16 -11.02 15.68 1.98
C GLY A 16 -10.28 14.34 2.08
N LEU A 17 -9.86 13.74 0.96
CA LEU A 17 -9.08 12.49 1.00
C LEU A 17 -7.73 12.72 1.68
N ASN A 18 -7.30 11.76 2.49
CA ASN A 18 -5.96 11.77 3.08
C ASN A 18 -4.89 11.73 1.98
N LEU A 19 -3.85 12.53 2.13
CA LEU A 19 -2.79 12.65 1.13
C LEU A 19 -2.00 11.34 1.00
N MET A 20 -1.84 10.54 2.06
CA MET A 20 -1.26 9.20 1.96
C MET A 20 -2.09 8.28 1.05
N GLU A 21 -3.42 8.32 1.15
CA GLU A 21 -4.30 7.52 0.28
C GLU A 21 -4.17 7.94 -1.18
N ALA A 22 -4.09 9.25 -1.43
CA ALA A 22 -3.85 9.79 -2.77
C ALA A 22 -2.50 9.32 -3.35
N MET A 23 -1.44 9.30 -2.53
CA MET A 23 -0.12 8.82 -2.94
C MET A 23 -0.15 7.33 -3.29
N VAL A 24 -0.75 6.51 -2.42
CA VAL A 24 -0.91 5.06 -2.66
C VAL A 24 -1.71 4.81 -3.93
N SER A 25 -2.81 5.53 -4.14
CA SER A 25 -3.67 5.39 -5.34
C SER A 25 -2.96 5.82 -6.64
N ALA A 26 -1.95 6.69 -6.53
CA ALA A 26 -1.11 7.08 -7.65
C ALA A 26 0.09 6.13 -7.88
N GLY A 27 0.23 5.06 -7.08
CA GLY A 27 1.35 4.11 -7.15
C GLY A 27 2.61 4.59 -6.42
N HIS A 28 2.51 5.62 -5.59
CA HIS A 28 3.61 6.14 -4.78
C HIS A 28 3.47 5.67 -3.32
N LEU A 29 4.24 4.65 -2.94
CA LEU A 29 4.35 4.26 -1.53
C LEU A 29 5.36 5.14 -0.80
N LEU A 30 4.90 5.75 0.29
CA LEU A 30 5.74 6.51 1.21
C LEU A 30 6.11 5.66 2.42
N ARG A 31 7.23 6.02 3.05
CA ARG A 31 7.60 5.46 4.35
C ARG A 31 6.56 5.83 5.40
N SER A 32 6.10 4.83 6.14
CA SER A 32 5.02 4.98 7.13
C SER A 32 5.31 4.21 8.42
N ASP A 33 6.56 4.24 8.89
CA ASP A 33 7.07 3.44 10.00
C ASP A 33 6.24 3.53 11.29
N CYS A 34 5.58 4.67 11.54
CA CYS A 34 4.70 4.89 12.68
C CYS A 34 3.22 4.52 12.47
N GLY A 35 2.85 3.93 11.32
CA GLY A 35 1.47 3.58 10.98
C GLY A 35 0.54 4.78 10.78
N GLY A 36 1.06 5.92 10.31
CA GLY A 36 0.24 7.12 10.07
C GLY A 36 -0.06 8.00 11.29
N LYS A 37 0.60 7.73 12.42
CA LYS A 37 0.41 8.48 13.68
C LYS A 37 1.09 9.84 13.72
N GLY A 38 1.77 10.26 12.65
CA GLY A 38 2.48 11.54 12.58
C GLY A 38 3.70 11.64 13.51
N ARG A 39 4.30 10.52 13.95
CA ARG A 39 5.41 10.53 14.93
C ARG A 39 6.81 10.36 14.35
N CYS A 40 6.93 9.72 13.18
CA CYS A 40 8.25 9.40 12.60
C CYS A 40 8.78 10.47 11.63
N GLY A 41 7.93 11.33 11.08
CA GLY A 41 8.32 12.35 10.10
C GLY A 41 8.75 11.86 8.71
N LYS A 42 8.62 10.55 8.41
CA LYS A 42 9.16 9.91 7.20
C LYS A 42 8.21 9.90 5.99
N CYS A 43 6.93 10.22 6.18
CA CYS A 43 5.96 10.37 5.09
C CYS A 43 5.89 11.83 4.60
N ARG A 44 7.04 12.50 4.58
CA ARG A 44 7.10 13.94 4.32
C ARG A 44 6.88 14.19 2.83
N VAL A 45 6.19 15.26 2.52
CA VAL A 45 5.99 15.75 1.16
C VAL A 45 6.16 17.27 1.14
N ARG A 46 6.60 17.82 0.01
CA ARG A 46 6.74 19.27 -0.17
C ARG A 46 5.60 19.79 -1.02
N VAL A 47 4.91 20.81 -0.53
CA VAL A 47 3.77 21.41 -1.23
C VAL A 47 4.24 22.64 -1.98
N ALA A 48 3.87 22.76 -3.25
CA ALA A 48 4.21 23.95 -4.04
C ALA A 48 3.59 25.22 -3.45
N ALA A 49 4.25 26.36 -3.66
CA ALA A 49 3.75 27.64 -3.16
C ALA A 49 2.36 28.01 -3.72
N SER A 50 2.05 27.56 -4.93
CA SER A 50 0.75 27.71 -5.60
C SER A 50 -0.39 26.93 -4.94
N SER A 51 -0.08 26.05 -3.98
CA SER A 51 -1.04 25.13 -3.34
C SER A 51 -1.05 25.27 -1.82
N ALA A 52 -0.70 26.45 -1.31
CA ALA A 52 -0.53 26.72 0.13
C ALA A 52 -1.80 26.45 0.95
N ASP A 53 -2.96 26.75 0.38
CA ASP A 53 -4.31 26.63 0.97
C ASP A 53 -5.07 25.41 0.43
N ALA A 54 -4.39 24.52 -0.29
CA ALA A 54 -5.00 23.35 -0.91
C ALA A 54 -5.19 22.18 0.08
N LEU A 55 -4.59 22.26 1.26
CA LEU A 55 -4.54 21.18 2.25
C LEU A 55 -5.12 21.64 3.59
N THR A 56 -5.51 20.70 4.45
CA THR A 56 -5.92 21.00 5.83
C THR A 56 -4.79 21.65 6.62
N GLU A 57 -5.13 22.43 7.64
CA GLU A 57 -4.14 22.99 8.58
C GLU A 57 -3.33 21.87 9.28
N PRO A 58 -2.06 22.11 9.62
CA PRO A 58 -1.25 21.14 10.37
C PRO A 58 -1.84 20.87 11.75
N ASP A 59 -2.03 19.59 12.07
CA ASP A 59 -2.47 19.15 13.39
C ASP A 59 -1.32 19.15 14.41
N GLU A 60 -1.64 18.86 15.67
CA GLU A 60 -0.64 18.88 16.75
C GLU A 60 0.49 17.85 16.55
N ALA A 61 0.16 16.66 16.04
CA ALA A 61 1.15 15.60 15.82
C ALA A 61 2.13 15.99 14.69
N GLU A 62 1.60 16.57 13.62
CA GLU A 62 2.37 17.10 12.50
C GLU A 62 3.28 18.25 12.93
N ARG A 63 2.76 19.22 13.69
CA ARG A 63 3.56 20.33 14.26
C ARG A 63 4.67 19.82 15.15
N ARG A 64 4.38 18.85 16.01
CA ARG A 64 5.36 18.24 16.91
C ARG A 64 6.46 17.50 16.15
N SER A 65 6.12 16.79 15.07
CA SER A 65 7.08 15.96 14.33
C SER A 65 7.91 16.75 13.30
N LEU A 66 7.34 17.77 12.66
CA LEU A 66 8.06 18.57 11.65
C LEU A 66 8.72 19.81 12.25
N GLY A 67 8.08 20.42 13.25
CA GLY A 67 8.45 21.73 13.77
C GLY A 67 8.16 22.86 12.77
N GLU A 68 8.21 24.10 13.28
CA GLU A 68 7.82 25.30 12.53
C GLU A 68 8.72 25.56 11.31
N THR A 69 10.02 25.23 11.38
CA THR A 69 10.95 25.43 10.26
C THR A 69 10.55 24.62 9.02
N HIS A 70 10.19 23.35 9.20
CA HIS A 70 9.78 22.50 8.07
C HIS A 70 8.40 22.89 7.54
N LEU A 71 7.47 23.27 8.42
CA LEU A 71 6.15 23.77 8.02
C LEU A 71 6.26 25.08 7.23
N ALA A 72 7.11 26.01 7.66
CA ALA A 72 7.40 27.24 6.93
C ALA A 72 8.04 26.96 5.56
N ALA A 73 8.85 25.90 5.46
CA ALA A 73 9.38 25.38 4.20
C ALA A 73 8.37 24.54 3.39
N ARG A 74 7.07 24.56 3.76
CA ARG A 74 5.94 23.89 3.09
C ARG A 74 6.03 22.37 3.07
N TYR A 75 6.75 21.78 4.02
CA TYR A 75 6.69 20.35 4.23
C TYR A 75 5.45 19.97 5.02
N ARG A 76 4.81 18.87 4.61
CA ARG A 76 3.65 18.28 5.27
C ARG A 76 3.85 16.79 5.48
N LEU A 77 3.13 16.19 6.43
CA LEU A 77 3.06 14.75 6.62
C LEU A 77 1.86 14.20 5.85
N ALA A 78 2.13 13.40 4.82
CA ALA A 78 1.07 12.83 3.98
C ALA A 78 0.02 12.07 4.79
N CYS A 79 0.42 11.37 5.86
CA CYS A 79 -0.51 10.61 6.71
C CYS A 79 -1.44 11.46 7.60
N ARG A 80 -1.12 12.75 7.83
CA ARG A 80 -1.89 13.66 8.69
C ARG A 80 -2.61 14.76 7.93
N THR A 81 -2.46 14.79 6.61
CA THR A 81 -2.93 15.89 5.78
C THR A 81 -4.05 15.41 4.87
N ALA A 82 -5.13 16.19 4.76
CA ALA A 82 -6.19 15.94 3.78
C ALA A 82 -6.20 17.02 2.69
N VAL A 83 -6.65 16.65 1.49
CA VAL A 83 -6.59 17.49 0.29
C VAL A 83 -7.95 18.15 0.05
N LEU A 84 -7.99 19.48 0.08
CA LEU A 84 -9.22 20.27 0.00
C LEU A 84 -9.45 20.90 -1.38
N ARG A 85 -8.38 21.18 -2.13
CA ARG A 85 -8.36 21.80 -3.46
C ARG A 85 -7.24 21.20 -4.30
N ASP A 86 -7.13 21.64 -5.55
CA ASP A 86 -6.07 21.19 -6.44
C ASP A 86 -4.68 21.52 -5.86
N ALA A 87 -3.80 20.52 -5.86
CA ALA A 87 -2.52 20.60 -5.18
C ALA A 87 -1.38 20.10 -6.06
N VAL A 88 -0.23 20.77 -5.98
CA VAL A 88 1.03 20.27 -6.53
C VAL A 88 1.92 19.85 -5.37
N VAL A 89 2.31 18.58 -5.39
CA VAL A 89 3.08 17.94 -4.33
C VAL A 89 4.28 17.24 -4.93
N GLU A 90 5.42 17.38 -4.26
CA GLU A 90 6.67 16.69 -4.58
C GLU A 90 7.02 15.74 -3.43
N ILE A 91 7.51 14.56 -3.79
CA ILE A 91 7.94 13.56 -2.81
C ILE A 91 9.48 13.60 -2.69
N PRO A 92 10.03 14.00 -1.54
CA PRO A 92 11.46 13.86 -1.25
C PRO A 92 11.90 12.39 -1.31
N ASP A 93 13.09 12.13 -1.85
CA ASP A 93 13.58 10.76 -2.06
C ASP A 93 13.66 9.94 -0.76
N GLU A 94 13.99 10.57 0.37
CA GLU A 94 14.06 9.90 1.68
C GLU A 94 12.68 9.46 2.20
N SER A 95 11.62 10.05 1.66
CA SER A 95 10.23 9.71 1.99
C SER A 95 9.66 8.62 1.10
N ARG A 96 10.26 8.38 -0.08
CA ARG A 96 9.89 7.27 -0.96
C ARG A 96 10.23 5.95 -0.30
N LEU A 97 9.30 5.00 -0.37
CA LEU A 97 9.61 3.63 -0.01
C LEU A 97 10.45 3.00 -1.12
N THR A 98 11.63 2.50 -0.77
CA THR A 98 12.46 1.71 -1.69
C THR A 98 12.17 0.22 -1.48
N PRO A 99 11.89 -0.56 -2.54
CA PRO A 99 11.63 -1.98 -2.39
C PRO A 99 12.93 -2.71 -2.01
N GLU A 100 12.92 -3.36 -0.85
CA GLU A 100 13.94 -4.34 -0.49
C GLU A 100 13.60 -5.66 -1.19
N VAL A 101 14.21 -5.90 -2.34
CA VAL A 101 14.00 -7.12 -3.12
C VAL A 101 15.07 -8.14 -2.76
N ILE A 102 14.63 -9.27 -2.20
CA ILE A 102 15.48 -10.39 -1.82
C ILE A 102 15.31 -11.49 -2.86
N GLN A 103 16.41 -11.90 -3.49
CA GLN A 103 16.42 -13.13 -4.29
C GLN A 103 16.29 -14.32 -3.34
N LYS A 104 15.32 -15.19 -3.64
CA LYS A 104 15.14 -16.43 -2.89
C LYS A 104 15.59 -17.60 -3.77
N GLY A 105 16.10 -18.64 -3.13
CA GLY A 105 16.50 -19.87 -3.82
C GLY A 105 15.30 -20.78 -4.02
N LEU A 106 15.59 -22.04 -4.40
CA LEU A 106 14.60 -23.10 -4.36
C LEU A 106 14.01 -23.21 -2.95
N PRO A 107 12.67 -23.18 -2.79
CA PRO A 107 12.07 -23.53 -1.52
C PRO A 107 12.40 -24.99 -1.23
N THR A 108 12.98 -25.27 -0.05
CA THR A 108 13.11 -26.65 0.45
C THR A 108 11.71 -27.15 0.82
N LEU A 109 10.95 -27.61 -0.17
CA LEU A 109 9.68 -28.27 0.06
C LEU A 109 9.95 -29.63 0.71
N VAL A 110 9.16 -29.98 1.72
CA VAL A 110 9.10 -31.36 2.20
C VAL A 110 8.62 -32.20 1.03
N SER A 111 9.42 -33.17 0.61
CA SER A 111 9.17 -34.03 -0.58
C SER A 111 7.85 -34.81 -0.53
N SER A 112 7.13 -34.76 0.60
CA SER A 112 5.94 -35.56 0.90
C SER A 112 4.62 -34.80 0.76
N LEU A 113 4.63 -33.53 0.36
CA LEU A 113 3.39 -32.84 -0.02
C LEU A 113 3.02 -33.28 -1.44
N GLU A 114 2.13 -34.28 -1.53
CA GLU A 114 1.49 -34.63 -2.79
C GLU A 114 0.83 -33.38 -3.38
N SER A 115 1.15 -33.08 -4.64
CA SER A 115 0.50 -32.00 -5.36
C SER A 115 -0.98 -32.36 -5.51
N PRO A 116 -1.93 -31.50 -5.06
CA PRO A 116 -3.34 -31.75 -5.32
C PRO A 116 -3.53 -31.95 -6.82
N ALA A 117 -4.19 -33.06 -7.17
CA ALA A 117 -4.25 -33.62 -8.50
C ALA A 117 -4.35 -32.60 -9.66
N ALA A 118 -3.51 -32.82 -10.68
CA ALA A 118 -3.64 -32.34 -12.06
C ALA A 118 -4.07 -30.86 -12.22
N SER A 119 -3.23 -29.91 -11.78
CA SER A 119 -3.29 -28.57 -12.37
C SER A 119 -2.75 -28.64 -13.80
N ARG A 120 -3.53 -28.12 -14.76
CA ARG A 120 -3.05 -27.80 -16.11
C ARG A 120 -1.69 -27.08 -15.98
N PRO A 121 -0.66 -27.44 -16.76
CA PRO A 121 0.59 -26.68 -16.75
C PRO A 121 0.23 -25.22 -16.98
N PRO A 122 0.72 -24.31 -16.13
CA PRO A 122 0.30 -22.92 -16.20
C PRO A 122 0.66 -22.38 -17.59
N ASP A 123 -0.26 -21.64 -18.21
CA ASP A 123 -0.04 -21.01 -19.51
C ASP A 123 1.09 -19.95 -19.46
N SER A 124 1.60 -19.65 -18.26
CA SER A 124 2.74 -18.79 -17.97
C SER A 124 3.73 -19.47 -17.02
N ALA A 125 5.03 -19.21 -17.23
CA ALA A 125 6.10 -19.60 -16.32
C ALA A 125 6.10 -18.81 -14.99
N TRP A 126 5.34 -17.72 -14.87
CA TRP A 126 5.41 -16.82 -13.72
C TRP A 126 4.09 -16.74 -12.96
N GLY A 127 4.20 -16.81 -11.63
CA GLY A 127 3.10 -16.57 -10.70
C GLY A 127 3.51 -15.67 -9.55
N ILE A 128 2.53 -15.19 -8.78
CA ILE A 128 2.78 -14.46 -7.54
C ILE A 128 2.10 -15.13 -6.35
N ALA A 129 2.77 -15.13 -5.20
CA ALA A 129 2.17 -15.44 -3.91
C ALA A 129 2.17 -14.18 -3.05
N VAL A 130 1.05 -13.90 -2.39
CA VAL A 130 0.85 -12.69 -1.59
C VAL A 130 0.39 -13.10 -0.20
N ASP A 131 1.09 -12.66 0.83
CA ASP A 131 0.65 -12.73 2.23
C ASP A 131 0.17 -11.34 2.67
N VAL A 132 -1.14 -11.20 2.80
CA VAL A 132 -1.81 -9.96 3.22
C VAL A 132 -1.97 -9.96 4.73
N GLY A 133 -0.90 -9.56 5.41
CA GLY A 133 -0.91 -9.35 6.85
C GLY A 133 -1.47 -7.97 7.23
N THR A 134 -1.93 -7.86 8.47
CA THR A 134 -2.44 -6.60 9.03
C THR A 134 -1.33 -5.53 9.08
N THR A 135 -0.11 -5.90 9.46
CA THR A 135 1.02 -4.97 9.55
C THR A 135 1.88 -4.97 8.29
N THR A 136 1.98 -6.11 7.60
CA THR A 136 2.93 -6.33 6.51
C THR A 136 2.22 -7.02 5.36
N VAL A 137 2.43 -6.52 4.14
CA VAL A 137 2.09 -7.23 2.90
C VAL A 137 3.39 -7.78 2.33
N ALA A 138 3.50 -9.09 2.17
CA ALA A 138 4.65 -9.74 1.55
C ALA A 138 4.27 -10.31 0.19
N VAL A 139 5.10 -10.06 -0.82
CA VAL A 139 4.87 -10.51 -2.19
C VAL A 139 6.07 -11.31 -2.66
N TYR A 140 5.78 -12.42 -3.31
CA TYR A 140 6.74 -13.39 -3.80
C TYR A 140 6.49 -13.59 -5.29
N LEU A 141 7.53 -13.44 -6.10
CA LEU A 141 7.54 -13.79 -7.51
C LEU A 141 8.03 -15.23 -7.64
N CYS A 142 7.23 -16.07 -8.26
CA CYS A 142 7.45 -17.50 -8.36
C CYS A 142 7.68 -17.92 -9.82
N ASP A 143 8.76 -18.65 -10.05
CA ASP A 143 8.98 -19.40 -11.27
C ASP A 143 8.25 -20.75 -11.13
N LEU A 144 7.17 -20.91 -11.88
CA LEU A 144 6.29 -22.08 -11.84
C LEU A 144 6.88 -23.26 -12.61
N GLU A 145 7.77 -23.01 -13.56
CA GLU A 145 8.47 -24.06 -14.33
C GLU A 145 9.56 -24.69 -13.47
N GLN A 146 10.40 -23.86 -12.85
CA GLN A 146 11.48 -24.29 -11.96
C GLN A 146 11.01 -24.60 -10.54
N ARG A 147 9.74 -24.29 -10.22
CA ARG A 147 9.14 -24.42 -8.89
C ARG A 147 9.97 -23.69 -7.81
N ALA A 148 10.42 -22.49 -8.14
CA ALA A 148 11.31 -21.69 -7.31
C ALA A 148 10.69 -20.33 -6.97
N ILE A 149 11.10 -19.74 -5.85
CA ILE A 149 10.77 -18.35 -5.55
C ILE A 149 11.89 -17.48 -6.12
N ALA A 150 11.68 -16.83 -7.25
CA ALA A 150 12.71 -16.02 -7.89
C ALA A 150 13.09 -14.77 -7.06
N ALA A 151 12.09 -14.10 -6.48
CA ALA A 151 12.31 -12.92 -5.67
C ALA A 151 11.16 -12.68 -4.69
N SER A 152 11.41 -11.90 -3.65
CA SER A 152 10.34 -11.43 -2.75
C SER A 152 10.64 -10.04 -2.22
N THR A 153 9.59 -9.34 -1.84
CA THR A 153 9.67 -8.05 -1.13
C THR A 153 8.54 -7.97 -0.12
N SER A 154 8.66 -7.07 0.84
CA SER A 154 7.62 -6.81 1.82
C SER A 154 7.51 -5.33 2.09
N ILE A 155 6.29 -4.91 2.43
CA ILE A 155 5.96 -3.53 2.72
C ILE A 155 5.08 -3.47 3.96
N ARG A 156 5.16 -2.37 4.71
CA ARG A 156 4.17 -2.07 5.73
C ARG A 156 2.82 -1.88 5.06
N ASN A 157 1.79 -2.54 5.58
CA ASN A 157 0.44 -2.45 5.06
C ASN A 157 -0.04 -0.99 5.17
N PRO A 158 -0.34 -0.32 4.03
CA PRO A 158 -0.66 1.10 4.03
C PRO A 158 -2.02 1.40 4.70
N GLN A 159 -2.89 0.39 4.86
CA GLN A 159 -4.12 0.50 5.64
C GLN A 159 -3.89 0.86 7.12
N ALA A 160 -2.64 0.86 7.61
CA ALA A 160 -2.30 1.27 8.97
C ALA A 160 -2.82 2.67 9.34
N ILE A 161 -3.04 3.56 8.37
CA ILE A 161 -3.62 4.89 8.63
C ILE A 161 -5.09 4.83 9.11
N PHE A 162 -5.80 3.73 8.85
CA PHE A 162 -7.15 3.45 9.35
C PHE A 162 -7.14 2.70 10.69
N GLY A 163 -5.99 2.20 11.12
CA GLY A 163 -5.84 1.42 12.34
C GLY A 163 -4.74 0.37 12.27
N ASP A 164 -4.17 0.05 13.43
CA ASP A 164 -3.08 -0.93 13.58
C ASP A 164 -3.57 -2.39 13.58
N ASP A 165 -4.87 -2.62 13.76
CA ASP A 165 -5.46 -3.95 13.91
C ASP A 165 -6.69 -4.16 13.01
N VAL A 166 -7.21 -5.39 12.99
CA VAL A 166 -8.36 -5.75 12.16
C VAL A 166 -9.66 -5.11 12.64
N ILE A 167 -9.84 -4.91 13.95
CA ILE A 167 -11.08 -4.38 14.54
C ILE A 167 -11.26 -2.90 14.21
N SER A 168 -10.17 -2.13 14.27
CA SER A 168 -10.16 -0.73 13.87
C SER A 168 -10.50 -0.54 12.39
N ARG A 169 -10.02 -1.43 11.51
CA ARG A 169 -10.38 -1.42 10.07
C ARG A 169 -11.83 -1.81 9.81
N ILE A 170 -12.33 -2.85 10.50
CA ILE A 170 -13.75 -3.22 10.48
C ILE A 170 -14.60 -2.04 10.94
N SER A 171 -14.19 -1.36 12.01
CA SER A 171 -14.89 -0.20 12.56
C SER A 171 -14.89 0.97 11.59
N ALA A 172 -13.79 1.20 10.85
CA ALA A 172 -13.73 2.23 9.82
C ALA A 172 -14.77 1.98 8.72
N VAL A 173 -14.90 0.75 8.22
CA VAL A 173 -15.92 0.38 7.21
C VAL A 173 -17.34 0.51 7.78
N ARG A 174 -17.55 0.08 9.03
CA ARG A 174 -18.85 0.17 9.70
C ARG A 174 -19.31 1.62 9.91
N LEU A 175 -18.40 2.51 10.30
CA LEU A 175 -18.70 3.93 10.55
C LEU A 175 -18.86 4.72 9.25
N ASP A 176 -18.11 4.36 8.21
CA ASP A 176 -18.14 4.98 6.90
C ASP A 176 -18.04 3.90 5.82
N PRO A 177 -19.16 3.53 5.16
CA PRO A 177 -19.14 2.57 4.06
C PRO A 177 -18.22 2.99 2.90
N GLY A 178 -17.92 4.29 2.76
CA GLY A 178 -16.94 4.80 1.80
C GLY A 178 -15.50 4.36 2.10
N SER A 179 -15.22 3.86 3.30
CA SER A 179 -13.89 3.36 3.69
C SER A 179 -13.56 1.98 3.10
N LEU A 180 -14.55 1.15 2.74
CA LEU A 180 -14.29 -0.16 2.13
C LEU A 180 -13.52 -0.06 0.80
N PRO A 181 -14.00 0.69 -0.22
CA PRO A 181 -13.26 0.84 -1.47
C PRO A 181 -11.90 1.53 -1.28
N ARG A 182 -11.77 2.41 -0.27
CA ARG A 182 -10.49 3.06 0.08
C ARG A 182 -9.49 2.05 0.62
N LEU A 183 -9.88 1.25 1.62
CA LEU A 183 -9.07 0.18 2.19
C LEU A 183 -8.68 -0.87 1.15
N GLN A 184 -9.62 -1.28 0.29
CA GLN A 184 -9.38 -2.23 -0.79
C GLN A 184 -8.35 -1.69 -1.80
N SER A 185 -8.56 -0.46 -2.28
CA SER A 185 -7.66 0.21 -3.21
C SER A 185 -6.25 0.32 -2.63
N MET A 186 -6.12 0.62 -1.34
CA MET A 186 -4.80 0.68 -0.68
C MET A 186 -4.07 -0.65 -0.70
N THR A 187 -4.76 -1.77 -0.46
CA THR A 187 -4.14 -3.11 -0.51
C THR A 187 -3.76 -3.50 -1.93
N VAL A 188 -4.65 -3.27 -2.90
CA VAL A 188 -4.41 -3.60 -4.31
C VAL A 188 -3.21 -2.81 -4.84
N ASN A 189 -3.17 -1.50 -4.62
CA ASN A 189 -2.05 -0.66 -5.07
C ASN A 189 -0.73 -0.99 -4.36
N ALA A 190 -0.78 -1.43 -3.09
CA ALA A 190 0.39 -1.95 -2.39
C ALA A 190 0.94 -3.22 -3.04
N ILE A 191 0.06 -4.17 -3.36
CA ILE A 191 0.43 -5.42 -4.06
C ILE A 191 0.99 -5.08 -5.43
N ASP A 192 0.31 -4.23 -6.21
CA ASP A 192 0.72 -3.87 -7.56
C ASP A 192 2.09 -3.15 -7.57
N TRP A 193 2.32 -2.25 -6.61
CA TRP A 193 3.63 -1.63 -6.42
C TRP A 193 4.73 -2.67 -6.15
N ALA A 194 4.46 -3.64 -5.28
CA ALA A 194 5.40 -4.70 -4.92
C ALA A 194 5.66 -5.66 -6.10
N VAL A 195 4.63 -6.09 -6.81
CA VAL A 195 4.74 -6.91 -8.02
C VAL A 195 5.59 -6.20 -9.07
N ASN A 196 5.29 -4.93 -9.37
CA ASN A 196 6.06 -4.14 -10.32
C ASN A 196 7.53 -4.00 -9.90
N ALA A 197 7.81 -3.87 -8.59
CA ALA A 197 9.18 -3.85 -8.09
C ALA A 197 9.92 -5.18 -8.32
N LEU A 198 9.26 -6.32 -8.06
CA LEU A 198 9.83 -7.64 -8.29
C LEU A 198 10.07 -7.90 -9.78
N CYS A 199 9.08 -7.62 -10.63
CA CYS A 199 9.17 -7.78 -12.08
C CYS A 199 10.31 -6.93 -12.67
N ARG A 200 10.44 -5.65 -12.27
CA ARG A 200 11.57 -4.81 -12.70
C ARG A 200 12.92 -5.40 -12.30
N LYS A 201 13.05 -5.91 -11.06
CA LYS A 201 14.30 -6.51 -10.58
C LYS A 201 14.64 -7.81 -11.32
N ALA A 202 13.63 -8.59 -11.70
CA ALA A 202 13.78 -9.86 -12.40
C ALA A 202 13.83 -9.72 -13.93
N GLY A 203 13.57 -8.53 -14.48
CA GLY A 203 13.53 -8.30 -15.93
C GLY A 203 12.31 -8.91 -16.62
N ILE A 204 11.19 -9.04 -15.91
CA ILE A 204 9.96 -9.68 -16.39
C ILE A 204 8.90 -8.62 -16.68
N ASP A 205 8.13 -8.81 -17.74
CA ASP A 205 6.92 -8.02 -17.99
C ASP A 205 5.81 -8.47 -17.01
N PRO A 206 5.23 -7.58 -16.19
CA PRO A 206 4.12 -7.93 -15.29
C PRO A 206 2.94 -8.60 -16.00
N ARG A 207 2.70 -8.31 -17.29
CA ARG A 207 1.65 -8.97 -18.11
C ARG A 207 1.93 -10.45 -18.34
N GLY A 208 3.16 -10.89 -18.11
CA GLY A 208 3.56 -12.29 -18.16
C GLY A 208 3.18 -13.08 -16.92
N ILE A 209 2.68 -12.47 -15.83
CA ILE A 209 2.23 -13.22 -14.65
C ILE A 209 0.88 -13.89 -14.97
N GLY A 210 0.84 -15.23 -14.94
CA GLY A 210 -0.37 -16.00 -15.29
C GLY A 210 -1.19 -16.51 -14.12
N ALA A 211 -0.68 -16.44 -12.89
CA ALA A 211 -1.40 -16.89 -11.71
C ALA A 211 -1.03 -16.05 -10.47
N ALA A 212 -2.01 -15.87 -9.57
CA ALA A 212 -1.82 -15.22 -8.29
C ALA A 212 -2.52 -16.02 -7.18
N VAL A 213 -1.84 -16.19 -6.04
CA VAL A 213 -2.43 -16.75 -4.82
C VAL A 213 -2.25 -15.73 -3.70
N ALA A 214 -3.35 -15.36 -3.05
CA ALA A 214 -3.32 -14.49 -1.87
C ALA A 214 -3.76 -15.28 -0.63
N VAL A 215 -3.02 -15.12 0.45
CA VAL A 215 -3.32 -15.65 1.78
C VAL A 215 -3.40 -14.49 2.77
N GLY A 216 -4.14 -14.67 3.86
CA GLY A 216 -4.31 -13.67 4.90
C GLY A 216 -5.37 -14.11 5.89
N ASN A 217 -5.53 -13.37 6.98
CA ASN A 217 -6.68 -13.58 7.86
C ASN A 217 -7.99 -13.16 7.17
N SER A 218 -9.13 -13.63 7.68
CA SER A 218 -10.44 -13.43 7.03
C SER A 218 -10.75 -11.96 6.75
N THR A 219 -10.47 -11.05 7.70
CA THR A 219 -10.69 -9.61 7.50
C THR A 219 -9.83 -9.06 6.37
N MET A 220 -8.57 -9.48 6.26
CA MET A 220 -7.67 -9.02 5.20
C MET A 220 -8.07 -9.53 3.82
N LEU A 221 -8.55 -10.78 3.73
CA LEU A 221 -9.09 -11.32 2.49
C LEU A 221 -10.38 -10.61 2.07
N HIS A 222 -11.30 -10.32 3.01
CA HIS A 222 -12.49 -9.52 2.73
C HIS A 222 -12.11 -8.14 2.18
N LEU A 223 -11.21 -7.41 2.86
CA LEU A 223 -10.78 -6.09 2.40
C LEU A 223 -10.05 -6.14 1.04
N LEU A 224 -9.25 -7.17 0.77
CA LEU A 224 -8.62 -7.36 -0.55
C LEU A 224 -9.66 -7.56 -1.65
N LEU A 225 -10.67 -8.37 -1.40
CA LEU A 225 -11.75 -8.68 -2.35
C LEU A 225 -12.78 -7.55 -2.48
N GLY A 226 -12.76 -6.56 -1.59
CA GLY A 226 -13.76 -5.49 -1.55
C GLY A 226 -15.09 -5.96 -0.93
N GLU A 227 -15.05 -7.00 -0.12
CA GLU A 227 -16.19 -7.54 0.62
C GLU A 227 -16.28 -6.90 2.00
N ASP A 228 -17.49 -6.58 2.46
CA ASP A 228 -17.71 -5.96 3.76
C ASP A 228 -17.32 -6.92 4.91
N PRO A 229 -16.32 -6.58 5.76
CA PRO A 229 -15.92 -7.42 6.88
C PRO A 229 -16.73 -7.15 8.17
N SER A 230 -17.74 -6.27 8.14
CA SER A 230 -18.45 -5.78 9.32
C SER A 230 -19.02 -6.87 10.21
N SER A 231 -19.49 -7.98 9.63
CA SER A 231 -20.06 -9.12 10.36
C SER A 231 -19.02 -9.92 11.16
N ILE A 232 -17.76 -9.94 10.74
CA ILE A 232 -16.68 -10.70 11.39
C ILE A 232 -16.41 -10.18 12.80
N GLY A 233 -16.57 -8.88 13.01
CA GLY A 233 -16.31 -8.22 14.30
C GLY A 233 -17.46 -8.26 15.29
N VAL A 234 -18.53 -9.05 15.04
CA VAL A 234 -19.73 -9.10 15.88
C VAL A 234 -19.85 -10.46 16.54
N PHE A 235 -20.22 -10.47 17.83
CA PHE A 235 -20.56 -11.70 18.53
C PHE A 235 -21.87 -12.30 17.99
N PRO A 236 -21.92 -13.61 17.67
CA PRO A 236 -23.11 -14.27 17.11
C PRO A 236 -24.28 -14.39 18.09
#